data_AF-A0A968U7U1-F1
#
_entry.id   AF-A0A968U7U1-F1
#
_cell.length_a   1.000
_cell.length_b   1.000
_cell.length_c   1.000
_cell.angle_alpha   90.00
_cell.angle_beta   90.00
_cell.angle_gamma   90.00
#
_symmetry.space_group_name_H-M   'P 1'
#
loop_
_entity.id
_entity.type
_entity.pdbx_description
1 polymer ?
#
loop_
_entity_poly.entity_id
_entity_poly.type
_entity_poly.pdbx_seq_one_letter_code
_entity_poly.pdbx_strand_id
1 'polypeptide(L)'
;MNFAFTYGSGTTLEQVIAFETAGRLWSTYLTDDVTVNIHIEPSSTLPTGVAGGALMGIEADESYATWRERLAADGKSTDDQTVLQTMPRNTDSFTAWVNEIGPNGLTSNKVAQNSNTLNLSRANAKALGMRDGQDSGLDGYILMNDQLASLGFSWNYNLNGTPPANSVDFLSVAVHEIGHVLGFYSGVDASGWQITPIAEFDDDDDDDDDDDDDGINGAVELDPRGMTKKRYQS
;
A
#
# COMPACT_ATOMS: atom_id res chain seq x y z
N MET A 1 8.81 -12.92 12.06
CA MET A 1 9.12 -12.29 10.77
C MET A 1 10.40 -11.46 10.87
N ASN A 2 11.25 -11.56 9.86
CA ASN A 2 12.50 -10.81 9.74
C ASN A 2 12.39 -9.80 8.60
N PHE A 3 13.00 -8.63 8.77
CA PHE A 3 13.13 -7.63 7.72
C PHE A 3 14.60 -7.46 7.37
N ALA A 4 14.91 -7.52 6.07
CA ALA A 4 16.23 -7.29 5.54
C ALA A 4 16.19 -6.00 4.71
N PHE A 5 16.77 -4.94 5.24
CA PHE A 5 16.80 -3.64 4.58
C PHE A 5 18.08 -3.43 3.79
N THR A 6 17.94 -2.81 2.63
CA THR A 6 19.04 -2.22 1.87
C THR A 6 18.72 -0.77 1.60
N TYR A 7 19.75 0.08 1.53
CA TYR A 7 19.57 1.53 1.49
C TYR A 7 20.33 2.13 0.30
N GLY A 8 19.64 2.98 -0.46
CA GLY A 8 20.21 3.77 -1.54
C GLY A 8 21.12 4.89 -1.02
N SER A 9 21.92 5.44 -1.92
CA SER A 9 22.80 6.57 -1.60
C SER A 9 22.00 7.79 -1.15
N GLY A 10 22.48 8.49 -0.12
CA GLY A 10 21.81 9.67 0.42
C GLY A 10 20.87 9.37 1.58
N THR A 11 20.58 8.10 1.88
CA THR A 11 19.83 7.72 3.09
C THR A 11 20.60 8.13 4.35
N THR A 12 19.98 8.90 5.23
CA THR A 12 20.63 9.34 6.48
C THR A 12 20.61 8.26 7.55
N LEU A 13 21.46 8.39 8.58
CA LEU A 13 21.48 7.45 9.70
C LEU A 13 20.14 7.45 10.45
N GLU A 14 19.50 8.61 10.60
CA GLU A 14 18.19 8.74 11.24
C GLU A 14 17.11 7.99 10.47
N GLN A 15 17.13 8.05 9.13
CA GLN A 15 16.21 7.31 8.27
C GLN A 15 16.43 5.79 8.40
N VAL A 16 17.70 5.34 8.40
CA VAL A 16 18.05 3.94 8.63
C VAL A 16 17.50 3.46 9.98
N ILE A 17 17.77 4.21 11.06
CA ILE A 17 17.28 3.87 12.41
C ILE A 17 15.75 3.79 12.44
N ALA A 18 15.05 4.70 11.78
CA ALA A 18 13.60 4.70 11.74
C ALA A 18 13.04 3.47 11.00
N PHE A 19 13.58 3.09 9.85
CA PHE A 19 13.16 1.87 9.12
C PHE A 19 13.47 0.59 9.90
N GLU A 20 14.67 0.49 10.49
CA GLU A 20 15.04 -0.62 11.36
C GLU A 20 14.09 -0.74 12.57
N THR A 21 13.69 0.40 13.13
CA THR A 21 12.71 0.47 14.22
C THR A 21 11.32 0.04 13.75
N ALA A 22 10.88 0.52 12.58
CA ALA A 22 9.60 0.17 11.98
C ALA A 22 9.51 -1.33 11.66
N GLY A 23 10.56 -1.92 11.09
CA GLY A 23 10.65 -3.37 10.85
C GLY A 23 10.52 -4.16 12.16
N ARG A 24 11.22 -3.74 13.22
CA ARG A 24 11.09 -4.36 14.55
C ARG A 24 9.68 -4.25 15.12
N LEU A 25 9.00 -3.12 14.93
CA LEU A 25 7.60 -2.96 15.35
C LEU A 25 6.70 -3.97 14.64
N TRP A 26 6.80 -4.10 13.31
CA TRP A 26 6.06 -5.10 12.56
C TRP A 26 6.36 -6.54 13.01
N SER A 27 7.64 -6.85 13.29
CA SER A 27 8.05 -8.15 13.82
C SER A 27 7.44 -8.48 15.19
N THR A 28 6.91 -7.51 15.94
CA THR A 28 6.17 -7.80 17.19
C THR A 28 4.76 -8.34 16.96
N TYR A 29 4.18 -8.07 15.78
CA TYR A 29 2.82 -8.48 15.42
C TYR A 29 2.79 -9.69 14.47
N LEU A 30 3.84 -9.86 13.66
CA LEU A 30 3.89 -10.88 12.61
C LEU A 30 4.86 -12.01 12.96
N THR A 31 4.31 -13.21 13.15
CA THR A 31 5.04 -14.35 13.73
C THR A 31 5.68 -15.29 12.71
N ASP A 32 5.36 -15.19 11.42
CA ASP A 32 5.88 -16.12 10.41
C ASP A 32 7.40 -16.04 10.26
N ASP A 33 8.03 -17.18 10.04
CA ASP A 33 9.48 -17.31 9.88
C ASP A 33 9.88 -17.09 8.41
N VAL A 34 9.70 -15.85 7.97
CA VAL A 34 10.03 -15.38 6.63
C VAL A 34 10.89 -14.13 6.69
N THR A 35 11.70 -13.91 5.67
CA THR A 35 12.50 -12.70 5.49
C THR A 35 11.89 -11.83 4.40
N VAL A 36 11.48 -10.62 4.77
CA VAL A 36 10.96 -9.59 3.86
C VAL A 36 12.12 -8.66 3.48
N ASN A 37 12.50 -8.67 2.21
CA ASN A 37 13.59 -7.87 1.66
C ASN A 37 13.05 -6.57 1.07
N ILE A 38 13.52 -5.44 1.59
CA ILE A 38 13.03 -4.11 1.18
C ILE A 38 14.22 -3.22 0.85
N HIS A 39 14.17 -2.57 -0.31
CA HIS A 39 15.10 -1.49 -0.65
C HIS A 39 14.46 -0.14 -0.35
N ILE A 40 15.24 0.78 0.23
CA ILE A 40 14.78 2.12 0.57
C ILE A 40 15.74 3.15 -0.02
N GLU A 41 15.21 4.19 -0.67
CA GLU A 41 16.03 5.34 -1.05
C GLU A 41 15.27 6.67 -0.93
N PRO A 42 15.98 7.79 -0.72
CA PRO A 42 15.41 9.12 -0.88
C PRO A 42 15.12 9.41 -2.35
N SER A 43 14.05 10.15 -2.63
CA SER A 43 13.70 10.57 -3.98
C SER A 43 13.12 11.98 -4.02
N SER A 44 13.53 12.71 -5.05
CA SER A 44 13.02 14.02 -5.42
C SER A 44 11.95 13.97 -6.51
N THR A 45 11.60 12.77 -7.00
CA THR A 45 10.66 12.56 -8.11
C THR A 45 9.24 12.21 -7.64
N LEU A 46 9.03 12.14 -6.33
CA LEU A 46 7.72 11.94 -5.75
C LEU A 46 6.77 13.10 -6.08
N PRO A 47 5.48 12.82 -6.38
CA PRO A 47 4.50 13.87 -6.61
C PRO A 47 4.38 14.85 -5.43
N THR A 48 4.01 16.09 -5.74
CA THR A 48 3.75 17.12 -4.73
C THR A 48 2.74 16.63 -3.69
N GLY A 49 3.13 16.71 -2.41
CA GLY A 49 2.28 16.30 -1.29
C GLY A 49 2.41 14.83 -0.86
N VAL A 50 3.25 14.03 -1.54
CA VAL A 50 3.53 12.65 -1.15
C VAL A 50 4.76 12.59 -0.26
N ALA A 51 4.62 12.06 0.95
CA ALA A 51 5.71 11.98 1.93
C ALA A 51 6.63 10.77 1.70
N GLY A 52 6.06 9.66 1.24
CA GLY A 52 6.76 8.47 0.82
C GLY A 52 5.85 7.64 -0.08
N GLY A 53 6.40 6.61 -0.71
CA GLY A 53 5.58 5.63 -1.40
C GLY A 53 6.29 4.30 -1.55
N ALA A 54 5.50 3.25 -1.55
CA ALA A 54 5.96 1.87 -1.62
C ALA A 54 5.51 1.21 -2.92
N LEU A 55 6.48 0.66 -3.65
CA LEU A 55 6.26 -0.27 -4.74
C LEU A 55 6.28 -1.68 -4.15
N MET A 56 5.14 -2.35 -4.23
CA MET A 56 4.96 -3.69 -3.72
C MET A 56 5.50 -4.71 -4.74
N GLY A 57 6.25 -5.70 -4.27
CA GLY A 57 6.53 -6.90 -5.06
C GLY A 57 5.27 -7.75 -5.16
N ILE A 58 4.82 -8.06 -6.38
CA ILE A 58 3.56 -8.76 -6.64
C ILE A 58 3.84 -10.16 -7.20
N GLU A 59 3.16 -11.17 -6.66
CA GLU A 59 2.92 -12.45 -7.32
C GLU A 59 1.58 -12.40 -8.03
N ALA A 60 1.62 -12.39 -9.36
CA ALA A 60 0.45 -12.22 -10.20
C ALA A 60 -0.14 -13.56 -10.64
N ASP A 61 -1.44 -13.54 -10.94
CA ASP A 61 -2.18 -14.68 -11.50
C ASP A 61 -2.12 -15.97 -10.67
N GLU A 62 -1.99 -15.82 -9.35
CA GLU A 62 -1.88 -16.93 -8.41
C GLU A 62 -3.23 -17.62 -8.26
N SER A 63 -3.23 -18.96 -8.32
CA SER A 63 -4.46 -19.76 -8.27
C SER A 63 -5.19 -19.55 -6.94
N TYR A 64 -6.48 -19.17 -7.02
CA TYR A 64 -7.33 -19.01 -5.84
C TYR A 64 -7.47 -20.31 -5.05
N ALA A 65 -7.58 -21.45 -5.74
CA ALA A 65 -7.62 -22.76 -5.09
C ALA A 65 -6.34 -23.03 -4.28
N THR A 66 -5.17 -22.78 -4.89
CA THR A 66 -3.88 -22.98 -4.22
C THR A 66 -3.72 -22.03 -3.03
N TRP A 67 -4.04 -20.76 -3.21
CA TRP A 67 -4.03 -19.76 -2.14
C TRP A 67 -4.93 -20.19 -0.97
N ARG A 68 -6.15 -20.66 -1.26
CA ARG A 68 -7.09 -21.11 -0.24
C ARG A 68 -6.59 -22.33 0.52
N GLU A 69 -5.98 -23.30 -0.17
CA GLU A 69 -5.35 -24.46 0.47
C GLU A 69 -4.19 -24.06 1.38
N ARG A 70 -3.36 -23.11 0.93
CA ARG A 70 -2.23 -22.58 1.71
C ARG A 70 -2.68 -21.79 2.93
N LEU A 71 -3.69 -20.93 2.78
CA LEU A 71 -4.31 -20.22 3.90
C LEU A 71 -4.88 -21.20 4.94
N ALA A 72 -5.53 -22.28 4.48
CA ALA A 72 -6.05 -23.29 5.38
C ALA A 72 -4.95 -24.07 6.12
N ALA A 73 -3.83 -24.33 5.45
CA ALA A 73 -2.68 -25.01 6.05
C ALA A 73 -1.92 -24.13 7.05
N ASP A 74 -1.90 -22.82 6.84
CA ASP A 74 -1.21 -21.86 7.70
C ASP A 74 -2.04 -21.41 8.92
N GLY A 75 -3.35 -21.69 8.95
CA GLY A 75 -4.23 -21.29 10.04
C GLY A 75 -3.81 -21.85 11.41
N LYS A 76 -3.40 -20.96 12.31
CA LYS A 76 -2.86 -21.29 13.66
C LYS A 76 -3.77 -20.83 14.79
N SER A 77 -4.67 -19.89 14.54
CA SER A 77 -5.51 -19.23 15.53
C SER A 77 -7.00 -19.58 15.41
N THR A 78 -7.77 -19.23 16.44
CA THR A 78 -9.24 -19.31 16.40
C THR A 78 -9.85 -18.35 15.38
N ASP A 79 -9.17 -17.24 15.13
CA ASP A 79 -9.62 -16.26 14.15
C ASP A 79 -9.42 -16.81 12.73
N ASP A 80 -8.30 -17.51 12.47
CA ASP A 80 -8.06 -18.21 11.20
C ASP A 80 -9.15 -19.25 10.92
N GLN A 81 -9.53 -20.02 11.95
CA GLN A 81 -10.62 -20.99 11.84
C GLN A 81 -11.95 -20.31 11.51
N THR A 82 -12.21 -19.13 12.06
CA THR A 82 -13.42 -18.35 11.76
C THR A 82 -13.41 -17.85 10.32
N VAL A 83 -12.27 -17.36 9.81
CA VAL A 83 -12.09 -16.98 8.40
C VAL A 83 -12.40 -18.18 7.51
N LEU A 84 -11.73 -19.32 7.72
CA LEU A 84 -11.88 -20.51 6.88
C LEU A 84 -13.33 -21.05 6.85
N GLN A 85 -14.06 -20.94 7.97
CA GLN A 85 -15.45 -21.37 8.08
C GLN A 85 -16.44 -20.42 7.41
N THR A 86 -16.08 -19.15 7.25
CA THR A 86 -16.94 -18.11 6.66
C THR A 86 -16.63 -17.82 5.20
N MET A 87 -15.55 -18.41 4.66
CA MET A 87 -15.18 -18.28 3.26
C MET A 87 -16.27 -18.81 2.29
N PRO A 88 -16.35 -18.26 1.07
CA PRO A 88 -17.24 -18.77 0.04
C PRO A 88 -17.08 -20.28 -0.18
N ARG A 89 -18.21 -20.97 -0.43
CA ARG A 89 -18.20 -22.42 -0.67
C ARG A 89 -17.43 -22.83 -1.92
N ASN A 90 -17.34 -21.96 -2.91
CA ASN A 90 -16.56 -22.21 -4.10
C ASN A 90 -15.06 -22.21 -3.77
N THR A 91 -14.38 -23.30 -4.09
CA THR A 91 -12.96 -23.52 -3.79
C THR A 91 -12.04 -22.99 -4.87
N ASP A 92 -12.54 -22.83 -6.10
CA ASP A 92 -11.69 -22.62 -7.26
C ASP A 92 -11.84 -21.20 -7.83
N SER A 93 -12.81 -20.44 -7.34
CA SER A 93 -12.98 -19.03 -7.69
C SER A 93 -13.71 -18.24 -6.61
N PHE A 94 -13.57 -16.93 -6.68
CA PHE A 94 -14.30 -15.96 -5.88
C PHE A 94 -15.07 -14.98 -6.76
N THR A 95 -16.06 -14.33 -6.15
CA THR A 95 -16.80 -13.22 -6.75
C THR A 95 -16.57 -11.96 -5.93
N ALA A 96 -16.01 -10.92 -6.54
CA ALA A 96 -15.87 -9.60 -5.94
C ALA A 96 -16.92 -8.64 -6.53
N TRP A 97 -17.54 -7.82 -5.70
CA TRP A 97 -18.43 -6.76 -6.13
C TRP A 97 -17.67 -5.44 -6.17
N VAL A 98 -17.36 -4.96 -7.36
CA VAL A 98 -16.60 -3.72 -7.56
C VAL A 98 -17.49 -2.64 -8.17
N ASN A 99 -17.08 -1.38 -8.04
CA ASN A 99 -17.72 -0.30 -8.80
C ASN A 99 -17.43 -0.51 -10.29
N GLU A 100 -18.46 -0.37 -11.11
CA GLU A 100 -18.30 -0.34 -12.56
C GLU A 100 -17.52 0.92 -12.97
N ILE A 101 -16.51 0.75 -13.82
CA ILE A 101 -15.81 1.85 -14.47
C ILE A 101 -16.50 2.09 -15.81
N GLY A 102 -17.20 3.22 -15.91
CA GLY A 102 -17.81 3.66 -17.16
C GLY A 102 -16.85 4.54 -17.98
N PRO A 103 -17.29 5.03 -19.15
CA PRO A 103 -16.48 5.88 -20.03
C PRO A 103 -15.95 7.15 -19.36
N ASN A 104 -16.64 7.62 -18.32
CA ASN A 104 -16.31 8.84 -17.57
C ASN A 104 -15.79 8.54 -16.16
N GLY A 105 -15.31 7.32 -15.90
CA GLY A 105 -14.74 6.91 -14.61
C GLY A 105 -15.68 6.06 -13.73
N LEU A 106 -15.34 6.00 -12.43
CA LEU A 106 -16.04 5.18 -11.44
C LEU A 106 -17.52 5.57 -11.31
N THR A 107 -18.39 4.59 -11.43
CA THR A 107 -19.84 4.76 -11.26
C THR A 107 -20.31 4.23 -9.91
N SER A 108 -21.53 4.58 -9.52
CA SER A 108 -22.21 4.01 -8.33
C SER A 108 -22.74 2.58 -8.56
N ASN A 109 -22.69 2.08 -9.80
CA ASN A 109 -23.15 0.74 -10.12
C ASN A 109 -22.15 -0.29 -9.60
N LYS A 110 -22.67 -1.42 -9.11
CA LYS A 110 -21.86 -2.55 -8.68
C LYS A 110 -21.94 -3.65 -9.73
N VAL A 111 -20.77 -4.15 -10.15
CA VAL A 111 -20.65 -5.30 -11.04
C VAL A 111 -19.94 -6.44 -10.33
N ALA A 112 -20.43 -7.66 -10.55
CA ALA A 112 -19.81 -8.87 -10.04
C ALA A 112 -18.66 -9.28 -10.97
N GLN A 113 -17.46 -9.34 -10.43
CA GLN A 113 -16.27 -9.87 -11.09
C GLN A 113 -15.98 -11.25 -10.52
N ASN A 114 -15.90 -12.25 -11.39
CA ASN A 114 -15.53 -13.61 -11.00
C ASN A 114 -14.09 -13.87 -11.43
N SER A 115 -13.26 -14.37 -10.53
CA SER A 115 -11.89 -14.74 -10.84
C SER A 115 -11.50 -16.05 -10.17
N ASN A 116 -10.70 -16.85 -10.85
CA ASN A 116 -10.03 -18.04 -10.32
C ASN A 116 -8.56 -17.77 -9.96
N THR A 117 -8.08 -16.55 -10.18
CA THR A 117 -6.74 -16.09 -9.81
C THR A 117 -6.80 -14.80 -8.98
N LEU A 118 -5.74 -14.55 -8.22
CA LEU A 118 -5.54 -13.32 -7.46
C LEU A 118 -4.09 -12.85 -7.56
N ASN A 119 -3.88 -11.56 -7.31
CA ASN A 119 -2.55 -11.02 -7.07
C ASN A 119 -2.34 -10.89 -5.56
N LEU A 120 -1.13 -11.21 -5.09
CA LEU A 120 -0.74 -11.03 -3.70
C LEU A 120 0.65 -10.41 -3.60
N SER A 121 0.92 -9.75 -2.47
CA SER A 121 2.27 -9.32 -2.15
C SER A 121 3.20 -10.54 -2.05
N ARG A 122 4.45 -10.37 -2.45
CA ARG A 122 5.50 -11.38 -2.26
C ARG A 122 5.66 -11.76 -0.78
N ALA A 123 5.52 -10.79 0.11
CA ALA A 123 5.52 -11.02 1.55
C ALA A 123 4.39 -11.99 1.98
N ASN A 124 3.16 -11.81 1.48
CA ASN A 124 2.06 -12.74 1.75
C ASN A 124 2.29 -14.10 1.09
N ALA A 125 2.86 -14.15 -0.12
CA ALA A 125 3.18 -15.41 -0.79
C ALA A 125 4.22 -16.22 0.00
N LYS A 126 5.22 -15.55 0.57
CA LYS A 126 6.21 -16.15 1.49
C LYS A 126 5.54 -16.66 2.75
N ALA A 127 4.72 -15.85 3.41
CA ALA A 127 4.02 -16.23 4.65
C ALA A 127 3.11 -17.45 4.45
N LEU A 128 2.42 -17.53 3.30
CA LEU A 128 1.55 -18.65 2.94
C LEU A 128 2.31 -19.88 2.40
N GLY A 129 3.64 -19.83 2.27
CA GLY A 129 4.43 -20.92 1.66
C GLY A 129 4.11 -21.19 0.20
N MET A 130 3.62 -20.17 -0.51
CA MET A 130 3.49 -20.14 -1.98
C MET A 130 4.81 -19.73 -2.64
N ARG A 131 5.67 -19.03 -1.89
CA ARG A 131 7.06 -18.71 -2.23
C ARG A 131 7.99 -19.24 -1.14
N ASP A 132 9.25 -19.49 -1.47
CA ASP A 132 10.29 -19.74 -0.47
C ASP A 132 10.37 -18.53 0.48
N GLY A 133 10.14 -18.77 1.78
CA GLY A 133 10.16 -17.74 2.82
C GLY A 133 11.50 -17.02 2.97
N GLN A 134 12.59 -17.60 2.44
CA GLN A 134 13.94 -17.02 2.46
C GLN A 134 14.42 -16.60 1.07
N ASP A 135 13.52 -16.56 0.07
CA ASP A 135 13.83 -16.02 -1.26
C ASP A 135 14.45 -14.61 -1.13
N SER A 136 15.58 -14.40 -1.81
CA SER A 136 16.37 -13.16 -1.69
C SER A 136 15.91 -12.03 -2.62
N GLY A 137 14.86 -12.26 -3.41
CA GLY A 137 14.27 -11.22 -4.25
C GLY A 137 13.63 -10.11 -3.40
N LEU A 138 13.57 -8.90 -3.95
CA LEU A 138 12.89 -7.79 -3.30
C LEU A 138 11.41 -8.07 -3.17
N ASP A 139 10.88 -7.88 -1.96
CA ASP A 139 9.46 -7.93 -1.67
C ASP A 139 8.82 -6.54 -1.76
N GLY A 140 9.64 -5.49 -1.71
CA GLY A 140 9.20 -4.12 -1.98
C GLY A 140 10.34 -3.12 -2.13
N TYR A 141 9.98 -1.95 -2.63
CA TYR A 141 10.87 -0.81 -2.83
C TYR A 141 10.19 0.43 -2.27
N ILE A 142 10.85 1.18 -1.39
CA ILE A 142 10.27 2.34 -0.72
C ILE A 142 11.06 3.59 -1.08
N LEU A 143 10.33 4.62 -1.43
CA LEU A 143 10.85 5.92 -1.82
C LEU A 143 10.40 6.98 -0.82
N MET A 144 11.34 7.75 -0.30
CA MET A 144 11.09 8.77 0.73
C MET A 144 11.35 10.17 0.19
N ASN A 145 10.40 11.09 0.40
CA ASN A 145 10.50 12.45 -0.14
C ASN A 145 11.66 13.21 0.49
N ASP A 146 12.65 13.60 -0.31
CA ASP A 146 13.79 14.40 0.14
C ASP A 146 13.58 15.92 -0.08
N GLN A 147 12.50 16.31 -0.74
CA GLN A 147 12.10 17.69 -1.02
C GLN A 147 10.96 18.20 -0.13
N LEU A 148 10.66 17.54 1.00
CA LEU A 148 9.56 17.93 1.91
C LEU A 148 9.65 19.41 2.37
N ALA A 149 10.87 19.93 2.50
CA ALA A 149 11.16 21.33 2.82
C ALA A 149 10.60 22.33 1.82
N SER A 150 10.54 21.97 0.53
CA SER A 150 9.94 22.80 -0.53
C SER A 150 8.44 23.01 -0.32
N LEU A 151 7.78 22.13 0.45
CA LEU A 151 6.37 22.19 0.80
C LEU A 151 6.12 22.87 2.15
N GLY A 152 7.16 23.42 2.78
CA GLY A 152 7.08 24.06 4.10
C GLY A 152 7.02 23.07 5.27
N PHE A 153 7.31 21.79 5.02
CA PHE A 153 7.35 20.74 6.03
C PHE A 153 8.77 20.23 6.27
N SER A 154 8.99 19.56 7.40
CA SER A 154 10.27 18.92 7.73
C SER A 154 10.06 17.50 8.25
N TRP A 155 11.05 16.64 8.08
CA TRP A 155 11.03 15.33 8.72
C TRP A 155 11.30 15.44 10.21
N ASN A 156 10.43 14.85 11.01
CA ASN A 156 10.67 14.61 12.42
C ASN A 156 11.17 13.16 12.61
N TYR A 157 12.38 13.02 13.14
CA TYR A 157 13.02 11.72 13.44
C TYR A 157 12.94 11.34 14.91
N ASN A 158 12.27 12.14 15.75
CA ASN A 158 12.05 11.78 17.14
C ASN A 158 11.07 10.60 17.22
N LEU A 159 11.58 9.43 17.58
CA LEU A 159 10.82 8.19 17.70
C LEU A 159 9.78 8.21 18.85
N ASN A 160 9.77 9.27 19.67
CA ASN A 160 8.87 9.39 20.82
C ASN A 160 8.16 10.76 20.83
N GLY A 161 6.84 10.72 20.73
CA GLY A 161 5.97 11.88 20.96
C GLY A 161 5.31 12.42 19.69
N THR A 162 4.56 13.50 19.85
CA THR A 162 3.85 14.14 18.74
C THR A 162 4.81 15.02 17.93
N PRO A 163 4.79 14.95 16.60
CA PRO A 163 5.58 15.83 15.76
C PRO A 163 5.24 17.31 16.02
N PRO A 164 6.24 18.19 16.03
CA PRO A 164 5.98 19.63 16.08
C PRO A 164 5.20 20.10 14.85
N ALA A 165 4.60 21.28 14.94
CA ALA A 165 3.92 21.90 13.80
C ALA A 165 4.83 21.98 12.58
N ASN A 166 4.26 21.80 11.38
CA ASN A 166 4.97 21.79 10.10
C ASN A 166 6.08 20.72 10.02
N SER A 167 5.85 19.56 10.66
CA SER A 167 6.69 18.38 10.49
C SER A 167 5.87 17.12 10.29
N VAL A 168 6.46 16.16 9.60
CA VAL A 168 5.89 14.82 9.36
C VAL A 168 6.70 13.80 10.13
N ASP A 169 6.02 12.90 10.85
CA ASP A 169 6.68 11.84 11.61
C ASP A 169 7.28 10.78 10.68
N PHE A 170 8.61 10.69 10.62
CA PHE A 170 9.25 9.75 9.70
C PHE A 170 8.98 8.30 10.10
N LEU A 171 8.99 7.97 11.40
CA LEU A 171 8.74 6.60 11.87
C LEU A 171 7.34 6.13 11.48
N SER A 172 6.32 6.96 11.68
CA SER A 172 4.94 6.63 11.30
C SER A 172 4.80 6.40 9.79
N VAL A 173 5.46 7.22 8.96
CA VAL A 173 5.48 6.99 7.51
C VAL A 173 6.23 5.71 7.17
N ALA A 174 7.39 5.44 7.76
CA ALA A 174 8.12 4.19 7.54
C ALA A 174 7.30 2.94 7.92
N VAL A 175 6.56 2.98 9.03
CA VAL A 175 5.62 1.92 9.41
C VAL A 175 4.51 1.76 8.37
N HIS A 176 3.98 2.87 7.85
CA HIS A 176 2.97 2.90 6.80
C HIS A 176 3.46 2.26 5.50
N GLU A 177 4.62 2.67 5.00
CA GLU A 177 5.19 2.15 3.75
C GLU A 177 5.56 0.66 3.83
N ILE A 178 6.08 0.20 4.97
CA ILE A 178 6.27 -1.25 5.20
C ILE A 178 4.92 -1.98 5.17
N GLY A 179 3.85 -1.37 5.72
CA GLY A 179 2.50 -1.92 5.63
C GLY A 179 2.07 -2.16 4.17
N HIS A 180 2.36 -1.21 3.27
CA HIS A 180 2.13 -1.41 1.85
C HIS A 180 2.91 -2.62 1.31
N VAL A 181 4.20 -2.72 1.57
CA VAL A 181 5.00 -3.88 1.14
C VAL A 181 4.44 -5.22 1.65
N LEU A 182 3.89 -5.23 2.87
CA LEU A 182 3.23 -6.41 3.46
C LEU A 182 1.87 -6.75 2.80
N GLY A 183 1.32 -5.88 1.96
CA GLY A 183 0.07 -6.11 1.23
C GLY A 183 -1.13 -5.34 1.79
N PHE A 184 -0.94 -4.39 2.70
CA PHE A 184 -2.01 -3.49 3.11
C PHE A 184 -2.22 -2.41 2.05
N TYR A 185 -3.45 -2.26 1.55
CA TYR A 185 -3.81 -1.17 0.64
C TYR A 185 -4.61 -0.11 1.41
N SER A 186 -4.23 1.16 1.27
CA SER A 186 -4.87 2.28 1.96
C SER A 186 -5.64 3.15 0.97
N GLY A 187 -6.95 3.25 1.11
CA GLY A 187 -7.80 4.08 0.24
C GLY A 187 -7.67 5.59 0.44
N VAL A 188 -6.78 6.05 1.33
CA VAL A 188 -6.48 7.49 1.55
C VAL A 188 -5.15 7.93 0.93
N ASP A 189 -4.35 7.02 0.39
CA ASP A 189 -3.15 7.38 -0.36
C ASP A 189 -3.51 7.69 -1.83
N ALA A 190 -2.76 8.61 -2.44
CA ALA A 190 -2.99 9.02 -3.82
C ALA A 190 -2.74 7.84 -4.76
N SER A 191 -3.82 7.37 -5.39
CA SER A 191 -3.94 6.10 -6.12
C SER A 191 -3.01 5.90 -7.34
N GLY A 192 -2.15 6.86 -7.68
CA GLY A 192 -1.38 6.85 -8.92
C GLY A 192 -0.14 5.95 -8.91
N TRP A 193 0.50 5.75 -7.76
CA TRP A 193 1.83 5.12 -7.72
C TRP A 193 1.91 3.79 -6.97
N GLN A 194 0.89 3.48 -6.16
CA GLN A 194 0.79 2.22 -5.43
C GLN A 194 0.52 0.98 -6.32
N ILE A 195 0.27 1.19 -7.61
CA ILE A 195 -0.26 0.17 -8.52
C ILE A 195 0.62 -0.13 -9.73
N THR A 196 1.82 0.45 -9.85
CA THR A 196 2.75 0.04 -10.92
C THR A 196 3.50 -1.22 -10.47
N PRO A 197 3.22 -2.40 -11.04
CA PRO A 197 4.00 -3.59 -10.77
C PRO A 197 5.44 -3.34 -11.25
N ILE A 198 6.44 -3.86 -10.54
CA ILE A 198 7.88 -3.82 -10.90
C ILE A 198 8.23 -4.62 -12.19
N ALA A 199 7.25 -4.87 -13.06
CA ALA A 199 7.40 -5.58 -14.31
C ALA A 199 6.90 -4.72 -15.48
N GLU A 200 7.44 -3.51 -15.63
CA GLU A 200 7.53 -2.75 -16.89
C GLU A 200 8.12 -1.36 -16.57
N PHE A 201 9.44 -1.30 -16.45
CA PHE A 201 10.17 -0.15 -16.99
C PHE A 201 10.53 -0.58 -18.42
N ASP A 202 9.56 -0.48 -19.33
CA ASP A 202 9.89 -0.43 -20.74
C ASP A 202 10.08 1.05 -21.06
N ASP A 203 11.32 1.38 -21.41
CA ASP A 203 11.70 2.68 -21.94
C ASP A 203 10.93 2.87 -23.25
N ASP A 204 10.05 3.86 -23.32
CA ASP A 204 9.69 4.49 -24.59
C ASP A 204 9.58 6.00 -24.34
N ASP A 205 10.70 6.67 -24.58
CA ASP A 205 10.74 8.06 -25.04
C ASP A 205 9.91 8.16 -26.33
N ASP A 206 9.00 9.13 -26.41
CA ASP A 206 8.70 9.89 -27.64
C ASP A 206 7.66 11.02 -27.33
N ASP A 207 8.22 12.21 -27.08
CA ASP A 207 7.92 13.54 -27.62
C ASP A 207 6.48 14.07 -27.90
N ASP A 208 6.33 15.34 -27.47
CA ASP A 208 5.60 16.50 -28.04
C ASP A 208 4.05 16.57 -28.01
N ASP A 209 3.50 17.53 -27.24
CA ASP A 209 3.04 18.82 -27.80
C ASP A 209 2.49 19.78 -26.72
N ASP A 210 2.76 21.06 -26.95
CA ASP A 210 2.54 22.26 -26.12
C ASP A 210 1.08 22.73 -25.93
N ASP A 211 0.93 23.62 -24.93
CA ASP A 211 0.12 24.85 -24.88
C ASP A 211 -1.31 24.94 -24.24
N ASP A 212 -1.42 26.03 -23.47
CA ASP A 212 -2.58 26.85 -23.04
C ASP A 212 -3.44 26.40 -21.81
N ASP A 213 -3.80 27.24 -20.83
CA ASP A 213 -4.06 28.69 -20.90
C ASP A 213 -5.48 29.12 -20.45
N ASP A 214 -6.10 28.59 -19.38
CA ASP A 214 -7.37 29.18 -18.91
C ASP A 214 -7.66 29.03 -17.40
N GLY A 215 -7.55 30.15 -16.68
CA GLY A 215 -7.94 30.29 -15.29
C GLY A 215 -9.45 30.45 -15.00
N ILE A 216 -9.81 30.07 -13.77
CA ILE A 216 -10.77 30.68 -12.83
C ILE A 216 -12.23 30.88 -13.30
N ASN A 217 -13.18 30.18 -12.64
CA ASN A 217 -14.20 30.79 -11.77
C ASN A 217 -15.16 29.76 -11.15
N GLY A 218 -15.40 29.86 -9.84
CA GLY A 218 -16.54 29.19 -9.20
C GLY A 218 -16.43 28.93 -7.70
N ALA A 219 -16.13 29.95 -6.89
CA ALA A 219 -16.28 29.86 -5.44
C ALA A 219 -17.76 29.84 -5.04
N VAL A 220 -18.17 28.90 -4.19
CA VAL A 220 -19.25 29.11 -3.20
C VAL A 220 -18.85 28.41 -1.89
N GLU A 221 -18.60 29.22 -0.88
CA GLU A 221 -18.35 28.81 0.51
C GLU A 221 -19.61 29.09 1.37
N LEU A 222 -19.79 28.27 2.43
CA LEU A 222 -20.58 28.44 3.67
C LEU A 222 -22.08 28.04 3.64
N ASP A 223 -22.67 27.37 4.65
CA ASP A 223 -22.47 27.43 6.12
C ASP A 223 -22.91 26.11 6.83
N PRO A 224 -22.21 25.69 7.91
CA PRO A 224 -22.55 24.58 8.79
C PRO A 224 -23.60 24.90 9.90
N ARG A 225 -24.86 24.46 9.72
CA ARG A 225 -25.74 23.89 10.79
C ARG A 225 -27.20 23.67 10.35
N GLY A 226 -27.69 22.44 10.51
CA GLY A 226 -29.11 22.06 10.50
C GLY A 226 -29.53 21.32 9.22
N MET A 227 -30.30 20.22 9.21
CA MET A 227 -31.16 19.64 10.24
C MET A 227 -31.50 18.19 9.84
N THR A 228 -31.34 17.26 10.78
CA THR A 228 -32.26 16.16 11.14
C THR A 228 -32.81 15.16 10.09
N LYS A 229 -32.41 13.90 10.29
CA LYS A 229 -33.22 12.65 10.35
C LYS A 229 -34.62 12.68 9.72
N LYS A 230 -34.85 11.80 8.73
CA LYS A 230 -36.14 11.11 8.56
C LYS A 230 -35.96 9.59 8.66
N ARG A 231 -36.66 9.02 9.63
CA ARG A 231 -36.92 7.59 9.86
C ARG A 231 -38.04 7.14 8.91
N TYR A 232 -37.89 5.95 8.34
CA TYR A 232 -38.97 5.16 7.74
C TYR A 232 -40.05 4.79 8.77
N GLN A 233 -41.33 4.87 8.40
CA GLN A 233 -42.37 3.87 8.72
C GLN A 233 -43.53 3.93 7.70
N SER A 234 -43.96 2.71 7.33
CA SER A 234 -45.11 2.22 6.52
C SER A 234 -45.36 2.80 5.14
#